data_AF-A0A3D2CBH6-F1
#
_entry.id   AF-A0A3D2CBH6-F1
#
_cell.length_a   1.000
_cell.length_b   1.000
_cell.length_c   1.000
_cell.angle_alpha   90.00
_cell.angle_beta   90.00
_cell.angle_gamma   90.00
#
_symmetry.space_group_name_H-M   'P 1'
#
loop_
_entity.id
_entity.type
_entity.pdbx_description
1 polymer ?
#
loop_
_entity_poly.entity_id
_entity_poly.type
_entity_poly.pdbx_seq_one_letter_code
_entity_poly.pdbx_strand_id
1 'polypeptide(L)'
;MNRLLLVLGTACATAPTADPALDALAPWPDDPSALWQRCAQETFEELATTCRVQAAANFGAAGDSKSAEAVCTEVPEGTWREECHFRAGEELGHAGLAVEGLRHCAQAGWFGRNCLTHTAWRLPRDTAVHPGLPTAQIAANYAELDEQVEQALAGAEDGVAGEGRDIMRARFGFNVYVGSGQTNPEPARLPDPLGPALRTGFAIETARLLGDTASVEAILEVWSGERTPPGGAAVAAPDLNGRYSLPLVAPQEHGIPHTPVFGGGL
;
A
#
# COMPACT_ATOMS: atom_id res chain seq x y z
N MET A 1 -69.79 -33.58 -37.99
CA MET A 1 -68.51 -33.66 -37.26
C MET A 1 -67.69 -32.43 -37.60
N ASN A 2 -67.75 -31.39 -36.75
CA ASN A 2 -67.00 -30.14 -36.94
C ASN A 2 -65.58 -30.31 -36.40
N ARG A 3 -64.57 -30.15 -37.26
CA ARG A 3 -63.16 -30.02 -36.87
C ARG A 3 -62.86 -28.55 -36.60
N LEU A 4 -62.66 -28.19 -35.34
CA LEU A 4 -62.07 -26.92 -34.94
C LEU A 4 -60.56 -26.99 -35.22
N LEU A 5 -60.06 -26.13 -36.11
CA LEU A 5 -58.64 -25.82 -36.21
C LEU A 5 -58.27 -24.90 -35.04
N LEU A 6 -57.43 -25.38 -34.13
CA LEU A 6 -56.71 -24.51 -33.18
C LEU A 6 -55.56 -23.83 -33.93
N VAL A 7 -55.71 -22.54 -34.19
CA VAL A 7 -54.60 -21.66 -34.57
C VAL A 7 -53.85 -21.31 -33.29
N LEU A 8 -52.73 -21.99 -33.04
CA LEU A 8 -51.76 -21.63 -32.00
C LEU A 8 -51.03 -20.36 -32.46
N GLY A 9 -51.56 -19.21 -32.05
CA GLY A 9 -50.82 -17.95 -32.10
C GLY A 9 -49.68 -18.00 -31.08
N THR A 10 -48.45 -18.22 -31.54
CA THR A 10 -47.26 -17.94 -30.74
C THR A 10 -47.19 -16.44 -30.51
N ALA A 11 -47.71 -15.98 -29.38
CA ALA A 11 -47.41 -14.65 -28.88
C ALA A 11 -45.89 -14.61 -28.62
N CYS A 12 -45.16 -13.83 -29.42
CA CYS A 12 -43.80 -13.43 -29.09
C CYS A 12 -43.88 -12.61 -27.79
N ALA A 13 -43.73 -13.28 -26.65
CA ALA A 13 -43.48 -12.60 -25.40
C ALA A 13 -42.10 -11.95 -25.52
N THR A 14 -42.06 -10.66 -25.82
CA THR A 14 -40.87 -9.84 -25.57
C THR A 14 -40.52 -10.03 -24.11
N ALA A 15 -39.37 -10.65 -23.84
CA ALA A 15 -38.82 -10.72 -22.49
C ALA A 15 -38.86 -9.32 -21.89
N PRO A 16 -39.23 -9.15 -20.61
CA PRO A 16 -39.19 -7.84 -19.98
C PRO A 16 -37.78 -7.31 -20.18
N THR A 17 -37.67 -6.18 -20.88
CA THR A 17 -36.40 -5.45 -20.98
C THR A 17 -36.01 -5.09 -19.57
N ALA A 18 -34.97 -5.73 -19.05
CA ALA A 18 -34.42 -5.39 -17.75
C ALA A 18 -34.12 -3.88 -17.75
N ASP A 19 -34.51 -3.21 -16.68
CA ASP A 19 -34.26 -1.79 -16.51
C ASP A 19 -32.73 -1.61 -16.39
N PRO A 20 -32.08 -0.93 -17.35
CA PRO A 20 -30.62 -0.76 -17.31
C PRO A 20 -30.12 -0.14 -16.02
N ALA A 21 -30.93 0.69 -15.35
CA ALA A 21 -30.59 1.27 -14.05
C ALA A 21 -30.59 0.22 -12.92
N LEU A 22 -31.49 -0.76 -12.96
CA LEU A 22 -31.51 -1.85 -11.98
C LEU A 22 -30.34 -2.82 -12.20
N ASP A 23 -29.99 -3.10 -13.44
CA ASP A 23 -28.85 -3.95 -13.78
C ASP A 23 -27.52 -3.30 -13.37
N ALA A 24 -27.39 -1.98 -13.57
CA ALA A 24 -26.23 -1.21 -13.13
C ALA A 24 -26.01 -1.25 -11.61
N LEU A 25 -27.09 -1.33 -10.83
CA LEU A 25 -27.07 -1.42 -9.36
C LEU A 25 -26.87 -2.84 -8.81
N ALA A 26 -26.82 -3.86 -9.67
CA ALA A 26 -26.55 -5.22 -9.22
C ALA A 26 -25.17 -5.31 -8.53
N PRO A 27 -25.00 -6.14 -7.49
CA PRO A 27 -23.71 -6.30 -6.79
C PRO A 27 -22.56 -6.58 -7.76
N TRP A 28 -21.44 -5.90 -7.56
CA TRP A 28 -20.24 -6.09 -8.37
C TRP A 28 -19.58 -7.44 -8.07
N PRO A 29 -19.07 -8.16 -9.08
CA PRO A 29 -18.29 -9.37 -8.85
C PRO A 29 -17.06 -9.10 -7.99
N ASP A 30 -16.77 -10.00 -7.04
CA ASP A 30 -15.55 -9.93 -6.23
C ASP A 30 -14.31 -10.35 -7.04
N ASP A 31 -14.47 -11.28 -7.99
CA ASP A 31 -13.40 -11.71 -8.89
C ASP A 31 -13.01 -10.56 -9.85
N PRO A 32 -11.74 -10.11 -9.88
CA PRO A 32 -11.31 -8.99 -10.70
C PRO A 32 -11.53 -9.21 -12.21
N SER A 33 -11.41 -10.46 -12.69
CA SER A 33 -11.62 -10.76 -14.11
C SER A 33 -13.09 -10.66 -14.50
N ALA A 34 -13.99 -11.22 -13.69
CA ALA A 34 -15.43 -11.07 -13.88
C ALA A 34 -15.89 -9.61 -13.76
N LEU A 35 -15.31 -8.85 -12.82
CA LEU A 35 -15.60 -7.41 -12.68
C LEU A 35 -15.18 -6.65 -13.95
N TRP A 36 -13.96 -6.85 -14.45
CA TRP A 36 -13.48 -6.19 -15.67
C TRP A 36 -14.37 -6.50 -16.89
N GLN A 37 -14.80 -7.76 -17.05
CA GLN A 37 -15.75 -8.14 -18.10
C GLN A 37 -17.09 -7.43 -17.97
N ARG A 38 -17.60 -7.26 -16.75
CA ARG A 38 -18.81 -6.47 -16.50
C ARG A 38 -18.61 -5.00 -16.85
N CYS A 39 -17.46 -4.41 -16.54
CA CYS A 39 -17.20 -2.99 -16.85
C CYS A 39 -17.30 -2.69 -18.35
N ALA A 40 -16.93 -3.65 -19.21
CA ALA A 40 -17.04 -3.51 -20.66
C ALA A 40 -18.49 -3.56 -21.17
N GLN A 41 -19.43 -4.07 -20.37
CA GLN A 41 -20.85 -4.19 -20.69
C GLN A 41 -21.70 -3.08 -20.05
N GLU A 42 -21.07 -2.23 -19.22
CA GLU A 42 -21.76 -1.15 -18.53
C GLU A 42 -22.19 -0.05 -19.52
N THR A 43 -23.45 0.36 -19.40
CA THR A 43 -24.09 1.32 -20.30
C THR A 43 -23.85 2.77 -19.89
N PHE A 44 -23.60 3.02 -18.61
CA PHE A 44 -23.27 4.34 -18.08
C PHE A 44 -21.76 4.53 -18.00
N GLU A 45 -21.21 5.48 -18.75
CA GLU A 45 -19.76 5.69 -18.88
C GLU A 45 -19.06 5.97 -17.54
N GLU A 46 -19.72 6.72 -16.66
CA GLU A 46 -19.22 7.03 -15.33
C GLU A 46 -19.11 5.76 -14.46
N LEU A 47 -20.11 4.88 -14.51
CA LEU A 47 -20.08 3.60 -13.80
C LEU A 47 -19.06 2.64 -14.42
N ALA A 48 -18.92 2.62 -15.75
CA ALA A 48 -17.91 1.83 -16.43
C ALA A 48 -16.50 2.25 -16.00
N THR A 49 -16.27 3.55 -15.82
CA THR A 49 -15.01 4.12 -15.33
C THR A 49 -14.75 3.73 -13.87
N THR A 50 -15.70 3.93 -12.96
CA THR A 50 -15.54 3.52 -11.55
C THR A 50 -15.34 2.01 -11.42
N CYS A 51 -16.04 1.22 -12.24
CA CYS A 51 -15.87 -0.23 -12.30
C CYS A 51 -14.44 -0.62 -12.70
N ARG A 52 -13.85 0.02 -13.72
CA ARG A 52 -12.46 -0.23 -14.12
C ARG A 52 -11.46 0.15 -13.03
N VAL A 53 -11.65 1.29 -12.38
CA VAL A 53 -10.80 1.68 -11.23
C VAL A 53 -10.85 0.63 -10.12
N GLN A 54 -12.05 0.10 -9.80
CA GLN A 54 -12.20 -0.97 -8.83
C GLN A 54 -11.58 -2.29 -9.29
N ALA A 55 -11.71 -2.66 -10.57
CA ALA A 55 -11.08 -3.86 -11.13
C ALA A 55 -9.55 -3.78 -11.05
N ALA A 56 -8.95 -2.64 -11.39
CA ALA A 56 -7.51 -2.42 -11.26
C ALA A 56 -7.04 -2.52 -9.81
N ALA A 57 -7.81 -1.96 -8.87
CA ALA A 57 -7.54 -2.11 -7.43
C ALA A 57 -7.61 -3.58 -6.98
N ASN A 58 -8.61 -4.35 -7.43
CA ASN A 58 -8.75 -5.76 -7.10
C ASN A 58 -7.61 -6.61 -7.68
N PHE A 59 -7.17 -6.33 -8.92
CA PHE A 59 -5.97 -6.96 -9.49
C PHE A 59 -4.71 -6.58 -8.69
N GLY A 60 -4.58 -5.32 -8.29
CA GLY A 60 -3.48 -4.86 -7.42
C GLY A 60 -3.45 -5.59 -6.08
N ALA A 61 -4.60 -5.75 -5.42
CA ALA A 61 -4.73 -6.48 -4.16
C ALA A 61 -4.39 -7.98 -4.31
N ALA A 62 -4.64 -8.55 -5.48
CA ALA A 62 -4.25 -9.91 -5.83
C ALA A 62 -2.77 -10.06 -6.26
N GLY A 63 -2.03 -8.94 -6.36
CA GLY A 63 -0.64 -8.92 -6.81
C GLY A 63 -0.44 -9.02 -8.33
N ASP A 64 -1.49 -8.85 -9.13
CA ASP A 64 -1.43 -8.91 -10.59
C ASP A 64 -1.27 -7.50 -11.19
N SER A 65 -0.04 -6.97 -11.11
CA SER A 65 0.30 -5.65 -11.66
C SER A 65 0.07 -5.55 -13.17
N LYS A 66 0.25 -6.64 -13.92
CA LYS A 66 0.08 -6.62 -15.37
C LYS A 66 -1.39 -6.42 -15.75
N SER A 67 -2.29 -7.12 -15.09
CA SER A 67 -3.73 -6.95 -15.35
C SER A 67 -4.23 -5.60 -14.82
N ALA A 68 -3.71 -5.12 -13.68
CA ALA A 68 -4.04 -3.78 -13.18
C ALA A 68 -3.66 -2.68 -14.19
N GLU A 69 -2.47 -2.75 -14.78
CA GLU A 69 -2.00 -1.83 -15.82
C GLU A 69 -2.86 -1.88 -17.09
N ALA A 70 -3.21 -3.09 -17.52
CA ALA A 70 -4.07 -3.29 -18.69
C ALA A 70 -5.44 -2.61 -18.50
N VAL A 71 -6.04 -2.74 -17.31
CA VAL A 71 -7.31 -2.08 -16.99
C VAL A 71 -7.16 -0.56 -16.97
N CYS A 72 -6.11 0.00 -16.37
CA CYS A 72 -5.92 1.45 -16.33
C CYS A 72 -5.67 2.06 -17.72
N THR A 73 -5.04 1.32 -18.63
CA THR A 73 -4.86 1.75 -20.02
C THR A 73 -6.19 1.92 -20.77
N GLU A 74 -7.24 1.18 -20.39
CA GLU A 74 -8.58 1.30 -20.98
C GLU A 74 -9.36 2.52 -20.46
N VAL A 75 -8.96 3.12 -19.34
CA VAL A 75 -9.59 4.33 -18.82
C VAL A 75 -9.12 5.53 -19.66
N PRO A 76 -10.01 6.44 -20.09
CA PRO A 76 -9.60 7.64 -20.83
C PRO A 76 -8.55 8.48 -20.10
N GLU A 77 -7.65 9.13 -20.85
CA GLU A 77 -6.62 10.01 -20.28
C GLU A 77 -7.21 11.13 -19.41
N GLY A 78 -6.46 11.47 -18.36
CA GLY A 78 -6.84 12.49 -17.37
C GLY A 78 -7.12 11.87 -15.99
N THR A 79 -7.89 12.61 -15.18
CA THR A 79 -8.05 12.35 -13.75
C THR A 79 -8.46 10.93 -13.39
N TRP A 80 -9.30 10.27 -14.19
CA TRP A 80 -9.75 8.91 -13.88
C TRP A 80 -8.70 7.84 -14.17
N ARG A 81 -7.86 8.02 -15.19
CA ARG A 81 -6.72 7.12 -15.43
C ARG A 81 -5.68 7.30 -14.32
N GLU A 82 -5.41 8.53 -13.93
CA GLU A 82 -4.51 8.85 -12.82
C GLU A 82 -5.00 8.22 -11.49
N GLU A 83 -6.30 8.35 -11.18
CA GLU A 83 -6.92 7.68 -10.03
C GLU A 83 -6.83 6.15 -10.15
N CYS A 84 -7.00 5.59 -11.35
CA CYS A 84 -6.84 4.14 -11.57
C CYS A 84 -5.43 3.68 -11.18
N HIS A 85 -4.38 4.36 -11.64
CA HIS A 85 -3.01 4.03 -11.23
C HIS A 85 -2.78 4.29 -9.74
N PHE A 86 -3.34 5.35 -9.14
CA PHE A 86 -3.28 5.55 -7.69
C PHE A 86 -3.85 4.35 -6.91
N ARG A 87 -5.06 3.90 -7.27
CA ARG A 87 -5.73 2.76 -6.61
C ARG A 87 -4.98 1.45 -6.83
N ALA A 88 -4.49 1.18 -8.04
CA ALA A 88 -3.68 0.00 -8.33
C ALA A 88 -2.36 0.00 -7.54
N GLY A 89 -1.66 1.14 -7.52
CA GLY A 89 -0.40 1.30 -6.79
C GLY A 89 -0.54 1.06 -5.30
N GLU A 90 -1.58 1.63 -4.69
CA GLU A 90 -1.89 1.43 -3.27
C GLU A 90 -2.10 -0.05 -2.93
N GLU A 91 -2.90 -0.77 -3.71
CA GLU A 91 -3.21 -2.17 -3.42
C GLU A 91 -2.04 -3.12 -3.75
N LEU A 92 -1.21 -2.80 -4.76
CA LEU A 92 0.04 -3.53 -5.01
C LEU A 92 1.04 -3.36 -3.86
N GLY A 93 1.16 -2.15 -3.32
CA GLY A 93 1.93 -1.91 -2.10
C GLY A 93 1.43 -2.77 -0.94
N HIS A 94 0.10 -2.81 -0.74
CA HIS A 94 -0.51 -3.66 0.27
C HIS A 94 -0.26 -5.16 0.07
N ALA A 95 -0.18 -5.62 -1.19
CA ALA A 95 0.14 -6.99 -1.55
C ALA A 95 1.63 -7.35 -1.37
N GLY A 96 2.49 -6.41 -0.96
CA GLY A 96 3.94 -6.64 -0.81
C GLY A 96 4.75 -6.32 -2.07
N LEU A 97 4.13 -5.78 -3.12
CA LEU A 97 4.77 -5.47 -4.39
C LEU A 97 5.10 -3.98 -4.49
N ALA A 98 6.05 -3.53 -3.66
CA ALA A 98 6.40 -2.12 -3.54
C ALA A 98 6.82 -1.51 -4.90
N VAL A 99 7.71 -2.18 -5.63
CA VAL A 99 8.30 -1.65 -6.88
C VAL A 99 7.25 -1.53 -7.97
N GLU A 100 6.40 -2.55 -8.12
CA GLU A 100 5.25 -2.52 -9.02
C GLU A 100 4.28 -1.40 -8.65
N GLY A 101 3.96 -1.25 -7.35
CA GLY A 101 3.09 -0.17 -6.88
C GLY A 101 3.64 1.21 -7.21
N LEU A 102 4.96 1.42 -7.03
CA LEU A 102 5.63 2.68 -7.37
C LEU A 102 5.59 3.00 -8.86
N ARG A 103 5.66 2.00 -9.74
CA ARG A 103 5.48 2.21 -11.19
C ARG A 103 4.10 2.77 -11.52
N HIS A 104 3.06 2.33 -10.82
CA HIS A 104 1.74 2.94 -10.95
C HIS A 104 1.71 4.36 -10.34
N CYS A 105 2.35 4.59 -9.20
CA CYS A 105 2.42 5.93 -8.62
C CYS A 105 3.12 6.96 -9.53
N ALA A 106 4.10 6.54 -10.33
CA ALA A 106 4.73 7.38 -11.35
C ALA A 106 3.75 7.85 -12.44
N GLN A 107 2.68 7.09 -12.69
CA GLN A 107 1.64 7.35 -13.69
C GLN A 107 0.38 8.00 -13.09
N ALA A 108 0.35 8.23 -11.78
CA ALA A 108 -0.83 8.72 -11.07
C ALA A 108 -0.99 10.25 -11.09
N GLY A 109 -0.23 10.98 -11.92
CA GLY A 109 -0.32 12.43 -12.09
C GLY A 109 -0.35 13.18 -10.75
N TRP A 110 -1.38 14.01 -10.56
CA TRP A 110 -1.55 14.80 -9.32
C TRP A 110 -1.75 13.96 -8.05
N PHE A 111 -2.16 12.69 -8.18
CA PHE A 111 -2.27 11.75 -7.06
C PHE A 111 -0.94 11.09 -6.69
N GLY A 112 0.13 11.27 -7.48
CA GLY A 112 1.39 10.55 -7.34
C GLY A 112 1.98 10.60 -5.93
N ARG A 113 2.01 11.77 -5.30
CA ARG A 113 2.54 11.93 -3.93
C ARG A 113 1.73 11.17 -2.87
N ASN A 114 0.40 11.21 -3.00
CA ASN A 114 -0.46 10.44 -2.10
C ASN A 114 -0.35 8.93 -2.37
N CYS A 115 -0.19 8.54 -3.63
CA CYS A 115 0.07 7.16 -4.04
C CYS A 115 1.34 6.62 -3.36
N LEU A 116 2.44 7.37 -3.40
CA LEU A 116 3.71 6.98 -2.77
C LEU A 116 3.53 6.69 -1.28
N THR A 117 2.87 7.60 -0.58
CA THR A 117 2.60 7.50 0.85
C THR A 117 1.80 6.23 1.15
N HIS A 118 0.70 6.01 0.43
CA HIS A 118 -0.15 4.84 0.64
C HIS A 118 0.58 3.53 0.30
N THR A 119 1.30 3.48 -0.82
CA THR A 119 2.06 2.30 -1.25
C THR A 119 3.13 1.92 -0.21
N ALA A 120 3.91 2.89 0.28
CA ALA A 120 4.96 2.62 1.24
C ALA A 120 4.40 2.22 2.62
N TRP A 121 3.43 2.97 3.15
CA TRP A 121 2.92 2.74 4.51
C TRP A 121 1.88 1.61 4.60
N ARG A 122 1.37 1.10 3.48
CA ARG A 122 0.58 -0.15 3.44
C ARG A 122 1.42 -1.39 3.15
N LEU A 123 2.71 -1.22 2.81
CA LEU A 123 3.62 -2.33 2.57
C LEU A 123 3.67 -3.24 3.81
N PRO A 124 3.43 -4.56 3.66
CA PRO A 124 3.62 -5.51 4.75
C PRO A 124 5.05 -5.45 5.29
N ARG A 125 5.21 -5.79 6.58
CA ARG A 125 6.55 -5.93 7.16
C ARG A 125 7.26 -7.14 6.55
N ASP A 126 8.44 -6.91 6.00
CA ASP A 126 9.36 -7.99 5.64
C ASP A 126 10.18 -8.41 6.87
N THR A 127 9.87 -9.59 7.40
CA THR A 127 10.54 -10.15 8.57
C THR A 127 11.97 -10.63 8.30
N ALA A 128 12.37 -10.77 7.02
CA ALA A 128 13.71 -11.19 6.65
C ALA A 128 14.76 -10.09 6.92
N VAL A 129 14.35 -8.82 6.96
CA VAL A 129 15.24 -7.69 7.24
C VAL A 129 14.96 -7.15 8.64
N HIS A 130 15.91 -7.36 9.56
CA HIS A 130 15.77 -7.02 10.98
C HIS A 130 17.12 -6.59 11.58
N PRO A 131 17.18 -5.93 12.75
CA PRO A 131 18.41 -5.32 13.28
C PRO A 131 19.42 -6.34 13.85
N GLY A 132 19.07 -7.61 13.85
CA GLY A 132 19.97 -8.71 14.19
C GLY A 132 20.84 -9.18 13.02
N LEU A 133 20.57 -8.70 11.80
CA LEU A 133 21.43 -8.96 10.65
C LEU A 133 22.74 -8.16 10.73
N PRO A 134 23.81 -8.64 10.08
CA PRO A 134 25.02 -7.84 9.88
C PRO A 134 24.70 -6.50 9.19
N THR A 135 25.28 -5.42 9.69
CA THR A 135 25.09 -4.06 9.17
C THR A 135 25.33 -3.95 7.65
N ALA A 136 26.33 -4.67 7.12
CA ALA A 136 26.62 -4.72 5.69
C ALA A 136 25.50 -5.36 4.85
N GLN A 137 24.77 -6.33 5.41
CA GLN A 137 23.65 -6.98 4.73
C GLN A 137 22.43 -6.04 4.68
N ILE A 138 22.15 -5.31 5.76
CA ILE A 138 21.07 -4.30 5.79
C ILE A 138 21.35 -3.22 4.75
N ALA A 139 22.59 -2.74 4.67
CA ALA A 139 23.01 -1.75 3.68
C ALA A 139 22.86 -2.28 2.23
N ALA A 140 23.22 -3.53 1.98
CA ALA A 140 23.05 -4.16 0.67
C ALA A 140 21.56 -4.28 0.27
N ASN A 141 20.70 -4.73 1.19
CA ASN A 141 19.25 -4.81 0.95
C ASN A 141 18.64 -3.43 0.65
N TYR A 142 19.08 -2.38 1.34
CA TYR A 142 18.63 -1.03 1.02
C TYR A 142 19.13 -0.55 -0.34
N ALA A 143 20.39 -0.81 -0.68
CA ALA A 143 20.94 -0.39 -1.97
C ALA A 143 20.19 -1.02 -3.16
N GLU A 144 19.85 -2.31 -3.04
CA GLU A 144 19.01 -3.00 -4.02
C GLU A 144 17.61 -2.38 -4.13
N LEU A 145 16.97 -2.09 -2.99
CA LEU A 145 15.67 -1.40 -2.98
C LEU A 145 15.76 0.00 -3.59
N ASP A 146 16.78 0.80 -3.22
CA ASP A 146 16.93 2.18 -3.69
C ASP A 146 17.11 2.24 -5.22
N GLU A 147 17.87 1.31 -5.79
CA GLU A 147 18.02 1.16 -7.24
C GLU A 147 16.67 0.81 -7.91
N GLN A 148 15.92 -0.14 -7.35
CA GLN A 148 14.62 -0.53 -7.88
C GLN A 148 13.59 0.61 -7.78
N VAL A 149 13.62 1.39 -6.70
CA VAL A 149 12.78 2.58 -6.50
C VAL A 149 13.12 3.66 -7.52
N GLU A 150 14.40 3.93 -7.75
CA GLU A 150 14.85 4.89 -8.78
C GLU A 150 14.36 4.48 -10.16
N GLN A 151 14.48 3.20 -10.51
CA GLN A 151 13.99 2.67 -11.78
C GLN A 151 12.46 2.73 -11.89
N ALA A 152 11.72 2.42 -10.83
CA ALA A 152 10.26 2.43 -10.84
C ALA A 152 9.66 3.84 -10.99
N LEU A 153 10.35 4.85 -10.47
CA LEU A 153 9.92 6.25 -10.51
C LEU A 153 10.58 7.05 -11.64
N ALA A 154 11.34 6.38 -12.52
CA ALA A 154 11.97 7.03 -13.66
C ALA A 154 10.91 7.64 -14.58
N GLY A 155 10.99 8.96 -14.78
CA GLY A 155 10.03 9.71 -15.60
C GLY A 155 8.80 10.22 -14.86
N ALA A 156 8.68 9.99 -13.54
CA ALA A 156 7.61 10.57 -12.74
C ALA A 156 7.75 12.11 -12.68
N GLU A 157 6.62 12.82 -12.80
CA GLU A 157 6.58 14.28 -12.80
C GLU A 157 6.68 14.88 -11.37
N ASP A 158 6.78 16.21 -11.27
CA ASP A 158 6.53 16.99 -10.05
C ASP A 158 7.23 16.56 -8.74
N GLY A 159 8.47 16.06 -8.86
CA GLY A 159 9.30 15.69 -7.71
C GLY A 159 8.89 14.37 -7.04
N VAL A 160 7.95 13.63 -7.62
CA VAL A 160 7.50 12.31 -7.14
C VAL A 160 8.68 11.36 -6.99
N ALA A 161 9.64 11.36 -7.91
CA ALA A 161 10.83 10.50 -7.80
C ALA A 161 11.67 10.78 -6.54
N GLY A 162 11.88 12.05 -6.21
CA GLY A 162 12.64 12.45 -5.01
C GLY A 162 11.90 12.07 -3.72
N GLU A 163 10.62 12.44 -3.64
CA GLU A 163 9.77 12.13 -2.49
C GLU A 163 9.59 10.62 -2.28
N GLY A 164 9.47 9.86 -3.38
CA GLY A 164 9.34 8.40 -3.32
C GLY A 164 10.58 7.73 -2.77
N ARG A 165 11.78 8.19 -3.13
CA ARG A 165 13.03 7.70 -2.53
C ARG A 165 13.10 7.97 -1.04
N ASP A 166 12.72 9.16 -0.60
CA ASP A 166 12.75 9.52 0.82
C ASP A 166 11.70 8.73 1.63
N ILE A 167 10.48 8.57 1.11
CA ILE A 167 9.43 7.76 1.73
C ILE A 167 9.84 6.29 1.82
N MET A 168 10.37 5.71 0.75
CA MET A 168 10.78 4.30 0.75
C MET A 168 11.97 4.05 1.68
N ARG A 169 12.90 5.00 1.77
CA ARG A 169 13.98 4.95 2.76
C ARG A 169 13.44 5.00 4.19
N ALA A 170 12.51 5.91 4.49
CA ALA A 170 11.86 5.98 5.79
C ALA A 170 11.13 4.66 6.13
N ARG A 171 10.36 4.12 5.18
CA ARG A 171 9.65 2.85 5.33
C ARG A 171 10.60 1.66 5.51
N PHE A 172 11.75 1.66 4.86
CA PHE A 172 12.78 0.63 5.05
C PHE A 172 13.34 0.67 6.48
N GLY A 173 13.68 1.86 6.99
CA GLY A 173 14.14 2.03 8.36
C GLY A 173 13.11 1.55 9.38
N PHE A 174 11.84 1.84 9.10
CA PHE A 174 10.70 1.33 9.87
C PHE A 174 10.60 -0.19 9.79
N ASN A 175 10.78 -0.79 8.61
CA ASN A 175 10.71 -2.24 8.40
C ASN A 175 11.71 -3.00 9.25
N VAL A 176 12.94 -2.48 9.29
CA VAL A 176 14.05 -3.09 10.02
C VAL A 176 13.67 -3.20 11.51
N TYR A 177 13.34 -2.07 12.15
CA TYR A 177 13.23 -2.03 13.60
C TYR A 177 11.82 -2.24 14.14
N VAL A 178 10.83 -1.57 13.58
CA VAL A 178 9.55 -1.37 14.26
C VAL A 178 8.75 -2.67 14.29
N GLY A 179 8.40 -3.11 15.49
CA GLY A 179 7.74 -4.40 15.73
C GLY A 179 8.68 -5.61 15.66
N SER A 180 9.99 -5.42 15.52
CA SER A 180 10.96 -6.53 15.41
C SER A 180 11.22 -7.27 16.72
N GLY A 181 10.94 -6.65 17.87
CA GLY A 181 11.29 -7.15 19.20
C GLY A 181 12.77 -6.95 19.56
N GLN A 182 13.54 -6.23 18.73
CA GLN A 182 14.99 -6.09 18.85
C GLN A 182 15.44 -4.63 18.66
N THR A 183 16.38 -4.16 19.48
CA THR A 183 16.91 -2.78 19.39
C THR A 183 18.44 -2.77 19.39
N ASN A 184 19.08 -3.55 18.52
CA ASN A 184 20.51 -3.44 18.31
C ASN A 184 20.84 -2.06 17.70
N PRO A 185 21.63 -1.18 18.34
CA PRO A 185 21.91 0.15 17.80
C PRO A 185 22.88 0.13 16.61
N GLU A 186 23.62 -0.96 16.37
CA GLU A 186 24.69 -0.99 15.36
C GLU A 186 24.21 -0.64 13.95
N PRO A 187 23.12 -1.21 13.40
CA PRO A 187 22.68 -0.84 12.05
C PRO A 187 22.24 0.63 11.95
N ALA A 188 21.68 1.19 13.02
CA ALA A 188 21.24 2.60 13.03
C ALA A 188 22.40 3.61 13.05
N ARG A 189 23.65 3.14 13.25
CA ARG A 189 24.87 3.95 13.13
C ARG A 189 25.40 4.03 11.69
N LEU A 190 24.75 3.40 10.72
CA LEU A 190 25.09 3.59 9.30
C LEU A 190 25.09 5.08 8.94
N PRO A 191 25.98 5.50 8.03
CA PRO A 191 26.01 6.87 7.55
C PRO A 191 24.81 7.18 6.65
N ASP A 192 24.76 8.41 6.19
CA ASP A 192 23.80 8.83 5.17
C ASP A 192 23.95 8.02 3.87
N PRO A 193 22.85 7.86 3.11
CA PRO A 193 21.54 8.45 3.39
C PRO A 193 20.66 7.61 4.33
N LEU A 194 21.00 6.34 4.59
CA LEU A 194 20.15 5.38 5.28
C LEU A 194 20.12 5.54 6.81
N GLY A 195 21.23 6.00 7.41
CA GLY A 195 21.38 6.19 8.85
C GLY A 195 20.21 6.87 9.55
N PRO A 196 19.76 8.06 9.11
CA PRO A 196 18.63 8.77 9.70
C PRO A 196 17.36 7.92 9.80
N ALA A 197 16.97 7.22 8.73
CA ALA A 197 15.77 6.38 8.74
C ALA A 197 15.89 5.20 9.72
N LEU A 198 17.07 4.60 9.82
CA LEU A 198 17.33 3.53 10.78
C LEU A 198 17.34 4.05 12.24
N ARG A 199 17.85 5.26 12.49
CA ARG A 199 17.79 5.89 13.81
C ARG A 199 16.35 6.14 14.26
N THR A 200 15.49 6.63 13.36
CA THR A 200 14.06 6.79 13.65
C THR A 200 13.41 5.45 13.99
N GLY A 201 13.63 4.41 13.18
CA GLY A 201 13.11 3.07 13.47
C GLY A 201 13.61 2.52 14.81
N PHE A 202 14.90 2.65 15.10
CA PHE A 202 15.51 2.25 16.37
C PHE A 202 14.88 2.96 17.56
N ALA A 203 14.72 4.28 17.51
CA ALA A 203 14.15 5.06 18.60
C ALA A 203 12.70 4.66 18.89
N ILE A 204 11.89 4.47 17.83
CA ILE A 204 10.50 4.00 17.92
C ILE A 204 10.43 2.63 18.59
N GLU A 205 11.21 1.66 18.12
CA GLU A 205 11.17 0.30 18.67
C GLU A 205 11.72 0.25 20.11
N THR A 206 12.73 1.05 20.42
CA THR A 206 13.27 1.17 21.77
C THR A 206 12.23 1.76 22.72
N ALA A 207 11.55 2.83 22.33
CA ALA A 207 10.45 3.38 23.13
C ALA A 207 9.35 2.33 23.39
N ARG A 208 8.94 1.59 22.35
CA ARG A 208 7.95 0.51 22.46
C ARG A 208 8.36 -0.56 23.46
N LEU A 209 9.62 -1.02 23.40
CA LEU A 209 10.13 -2.08 24.28
C LEU A 209 10.45 -1.61 25.70
N LEU A 210 10.73 -0.32 25.90
CA LEU A 210 10.89 0.28 27.23
C LEU A 210 9.55 0.50 27.97
N GLY A 211 8.44 0.60 27.23
CA GLY A 211 7.10 0.77 27.79
C GLY A 211 7.01 2.02 28.67
N ASP A 212 6.52 1.87 29.91
CA ASP A 212 6.36 2.97 30.87
C ASP A 212 7.69 3.66 31.27
N THR A 213 8.83 3.05 30.95
CA THR A 213 10.17 3.64 31.22
C THR A 213 10.77 4.35 30.01
N ALA A 214 10.02 4.51 28.92
CA ALA A 214 10.48 5.19 27.72
C ALA A 214 10.70 6.69 28.00
N SER A 215 11.93 7.16 27.77
CA SER A 215 12.30 8.57 27.74
C SER A 215 13.40 8.78 26.69
N VAL A 216 13.66 10.03 26.31
CA VAL A 216 14.76 10.36 25.38
C VAL A 216 16.10 9.91 25.99
N GLU A 217 16.31 10.17 27.28
CA GLU A 217 17.51 9.78 28.02
C GLU A 217 17.69 8.26 28.02
N ALA A 218 16.64 7.50 28.32
CA ALA A 218 16.69 6.04 28.31
C ALA A 218 17.01 5.46 26.91
N ILE A 219 16.52 6.08 25.84
CA ILE A 219 16.85 5.70 24.46
C ILE A 219 18.32 6.04 24.15
N LEU A 220 18.82 7.19 24.61
CA LEU A 220 20.21 7.59 24.44
C LEU A 220 21.18 6.70 25.22
N GLU A 221 20.82 6.22 26.41
CA GLU A 221 21.59 5.24 27.18
C GLU A 221 21.72 3.90 26.43
N VAL A 222 20.65 3.44 25.78
CA VAL A 222 20.70 2.25 24.92
C VAL A 222 21.58 2.51 23.70
N TRP A 223 21.45 3.69 23.08
CA TRP A 223 22.26 4.09 21.94
C TRP A 223 23.76 4.16 22.26
N SER A 224 24.14 4.70 23.43
CA SER A 224 25.53 4.82 23.88
C SER A 224 26.12 3.51 24.41
N GLY A 225 25.27 2.53 24.74
CA GLY A 225 25.67 1.25 25.33
C GLY A 225 25.78 1.29 26.86
N GLU A 226 25.32 2.37 27.49
CA GLU A 226 25.20 2.50 28.95
C GLU A 226 24.07 1.64 29.52
N ARG A 227 23.05 1.36 28.70
CA ARG A 227 21.95 0.46 29.02
C ARG A 227 21.91 -0.71 28.04
N THR A 228 21.64 -1.91 28.55
CA THR A 228 21.42 -3.09 27.70
C THR A 228 20.21 -2.86 26.79
N PRO A 229 20.33 -3.13 25.47
CA PRO A 229 19.20 -3.04 24.56
C PRO A 229 17.99 -3.85 25.04
N PRO A 230 16.80 -3.24 25.18
CA PRO A 230 15.60 -3.99 25.54
C PRO A 230 15.23 -4.96 24.42
N GLY A 231 14.67 -6.11 24.80
CA GLY A 231 14.15 -7.11 23.88
C GLY A 231 12.74 -7.49 24.25
N GLY A 232 11.96 -7.97 23.29
CA GLY A 232 10.58 -8.40 23.55
C GLY A 232 10.03 -9.25 22.43
N ALA A 233 8.73 -9.59 22.55
CA ALA A 233 8.03 -10.25 21.46
C ALA A 233 8.02 -9.34 20.23
N ALA A 234 8.29 -9.95 19.07
CA ALA A 234 7.97 -9.34 17.80
C ALA A 234 6.44 -9.17 17.71
N VAL A 235 6.01 -8.06 17.12
CA VAL A 235 4.59 -7.83 16.85
C VAL A 235 4.23 -8.61 15.59
N ALA A 236 3.22 -9.48 15.68
CA ALA A 236 2.70 -10.15 14.50
C ALA A 236 2.01 -9.10 13.64
N ALA A 237 2.17 -9.20 12.32
CA ALA A 237 1.59 -8.27 11.35
C ALA A 237 0.05 -7.99 11.46
N PRO A 238 -0.81 -8.82 12.09
CA PRO A 238 -2.24 -8.50 12.20
C PRO A 238 -2.62 -7.58 13.37
N ASP A 239 -1.70 -7.28 14.30
CA ASP A 239 -2.03 -6.51 15.51
C ASP A 239 -2.10 -4.97 15.23
N LEU A 240 -1.85 -4.59 13.98
CA LEU A 240 -1.89 -3.24 13.44
C LEU A 240 -3.36 -2.89 13.11
N ASN A 241 -4.14 -2.49 14.11
CA ASN A 241 -5.52 -2.04 13.89
C ASN A 241 -5.56 -0.73 13.08
N GLY A 242 -5.54 -0.81 11.75
CA GLY A 242 -5.67 0.34 10.85
C GLY A 242 -5.38 0.03 9.37
N ARG A 243 -5.76 0.96 8.47
CA ARG A 243 -5.47 0.88 7.01
C ARG A 243 -3.96 0.93 6.70
N TYR A 244 -3.14 1.42 7.63
CA TYR A 244 -1.69 1.55 7.49
C TYR A 244 -0.97 0.58 8.44
N SER A 245 0.19 0.08 7.99
CA SER A 245 1.06 -0.81 8.75
C SER A 245 1.84 -0.08 9.85
N LEU A 246 1.14 0.75 10.62
CA LEU A 246 1.68 1.39 11.80
C LEU A 246 1.37 0.48 13.01
N PRO A 247 2.38 -0.04 13.72
CA PRO A 247 2.13 -0.56 15.04
C PRO A 247 1.65 0.63 15.85
N LEU A 248 0.55 0.44 16.58
CA LEU A 248 0.17 1.35 17.64
C LEU A 248 1.38 1.40 18.60
N VAL A 249 2.18 2.46 18.50
CA VAL A 249 3.50 2.52 19.14
C VAL A 249 3.36 2.89 20.61
N ALA A 250 2.25 3.52 21.02
CA ALA A 250 2.07 3.92 22.40
C ALA A 250 0.77 3.34 23.02
N PRO A 251 0.83 2.74 24.22
CA PRO A 251 -0.36 2.41 25.02
C PRO A 251 -1.30 3.60 25.27
N GLN A 252 -0.83 4.83 25.07
CA GLN A 252 -1.53 6.09 25.35
C GLN A 252 -2.08 6.78 24.09
N GLU A 253 -1.81 6.29 22.88
CA GLU A 253 -2.28 6.90 21.62
C GLU A 253 -3.79 6.74 21.38
N HIS A 254 -4.47 5.88 22.15
CA HIS A 254 -5.94 5.71 22.07
C HIS A 254 -6.76 6.96 22.45
N GLY A 255 -6.13 8.08 22.85
CA GLY A 255 -6.83 9.30 23.25
C GLY A 255 -6.16 10.63 22.89
N ILE A 256 -5.08 10.62 22.09
CA ILE A 256 -4.36 11.84 21.71
C ILE A 256 -4.73 12.19 20.26
N PRO A 257 -5.09 13.45 19.94
CA PRO A 257 -5.35 13.86 18.56
C PRO A 257 -4.16 13.48 17.68
N HIS A 258 -4.45 12.73 16.61
CA HIS A 258 -3.47 12.30 15.61
C HIS A 258 -2.68 13.53 15.13
N THR A 259 -1.42 13.65 15.56
CA THR A 259 -0.50 14.65 15.05
C THR A 259 0.49 13.88 14.19
N PRO A 260 0.43 13.98 12.85
CA PRO A 260 1.31 13.22 11.98
C PRO A 260 2.73 13.80 12.08
N VAL A 261 3.54 13.27 12.99
CA VAL A 261 4.95 13.63 13.11
C VAL A 261 5.78 12.53 12.45
N PHE A 262 5.67 12.42 11.12
CA PHE A 262 6.65 11.68 10.32
C PHE A 262 7.54 12.72 9.64
N GLY A 263 8.83 12.76 10.01
CA GLY A 263 9.82 13.69 9.44
C GLY A 263 10.50 14.66 10.41
N GLY A 264 10.49 14.40 11.72
CA GLY A 264 11.23 15.22 12.69
C GLY A 264 12.58 14.64 13.02
N GLY A 265 13.64 15.12 12.36
CA GLY A 265 15.01 14.84 12.76
C GLY A 265 15.36 15.46 14.13
N LEU A 266 16.25 14.77 14.85
CA LEU A 266 17.27 15.38 15.71
C LEU A 266 18.64 14.89 15.21
#